data_AF-A0A6Y0F0J1-F1
#
_entry.id   AF-A0A6Y0F0J1-F1
#
_cell.length_a   1.000
_cell.length_b   1.000
_cell.length_c   1.000
_cell.angle_alpha   90.00
_cell.angle_beta   90.00
_cell.angle_gamma   90.00
#
_symmetry.space_group_name_H-M   'P 1'
#
loop_
_entity.id
_entity.type
_entity.pdbx_description
1 polymer ?
#
loop_
_entity_poly.entity_id
_entity_poly.type
_entity_poly.pdbx_seq_one_letter_code
_entity_poly.pdbx_strand_id
1 'polypeptide(L)'
;QAGENNLARQNMLDKEQQAIQIGAQLITPTQQITAQSARIQRGADTSVMATIARNVSQAYTDALRWVAVMLGKPEDTEVEFHLNMDFFLEPMTAQDRAAWMADINAGFLPVTAYYAALRRAGVTDWTDA
;
A
#
# COMPACT_ATOMS: atom_id res chain seq x y z
N GLN A 1 26.57 7.48 -48.38
CA GLN A 1 25.81 6.40 -47.72
C GLN A 1 25.68 6.74 -46.25
N ALA A 2 24.55 7.34 -45.85
CA ALA A 2 24.18 7.56 -44.45
C ALA A 2 22.69 7.92 -44.46
N GLY A 3 21.80 6.93 -44.30
CA GLY A 3 20.36 7.18 -44.47
C GLY A 3 19.46 6.23 -43.69
N GLU A 4 19.72 4.93 -43.74
CA GLU A 4 18.76 3.95 -43.19
C GLU A 4 18.94 3.72 -41.67
N ASN A 5 20.19 3.67 -41.20
CA ASN A 5 20.46 3.27 -39.81
C ASN A 5 20.19 4.38 -38.78
N ASN A 6 20.21 5.65 -39.19
CA ASN A 6 19.94 6.77 -38.29
C ASN A 6 18.44 7.04 -38.13
N LEU A 7 17.66 6.84 -39.20
CA LEU A 7 16.21 6.99 -39.18
C LEU A 7 15.54 5.86 -38.38
N ALA A 8 15.98 4.61 -38.57
CA ALA A 8 15.48 3.47 -37.79
C ALA A 8 15.76 3.64 -36.29
N ARG A 9 16.96 4.13 -35.93
CA ARG A 9 17.33 4.44 -34.54
C ARG A 9 16.47 5.56 -33.95
N GLN A 10 16.22 6.62 -34.71
CA GLN A 10 15.38 7.74 -34.25
C GLN A 10 13.94 7.29 -33.98
N ASN A 11 13.37 6.50 -34.91
CA ASN A 11 12.01 5.97 -34.75
C ASN A 11 11.87 5.02 -33.55
N MET A 12 12.93 4.27 -33.20
CA MET A 12 12.95 3.42 -32.01
C MET A 12 13.00 4.24 -30.72
N LEU A 13 13.80 5.30 -30.69
CA LEU A 13 13.87 6.22 -29.55
C LEU A 13 12.55 6.95 -29.31
N ASP A 14 11.86 7.37 -30.37
CA ASP A 14 10.56 8.05 -30.25
C ASP A 14 9.48 7.10 -29.71
N LYS A 15 9.51 5.81 -30.11
CA LYS A 15 8.63 4.77 -29.57
C LYS A 15 8.92 4.46 -28.10
N GLU A 16 10.20 4.44 -27.73
CA GLU A 16 10.63 4.24 -26.34
C GLU A 16 10.13 5.41 -25.45
N GLN A 17 10.26 6.65 -25.93
CA GLN A 17 9.72 7.83 -25.24
C GLN A 17 8.19 7.79 -25.11
N GLN A 18 7.47 7.36 -26.15
CA GLN A 18 6.02 7.18 -26.08
C GLN A 18 5.63 6.07 -25.08
N ALA A 19 6.36 4.95 -25.05
CA ALA A 19 6.11 3.88 -24.09
C ALA A 19 6.31 4.35 -22.64
N ILE A 20 7.33 5.16 -22.38
CA ILE A 20 7.57 5.79 -21.06
C ILE A 20 6.38 6.70 -20.69
N GLN A 21 5.88 7.52 -21.62
CA GLN A 21 4.74 8.42 -21.37
C GLN A 21 3.43 7.68 -21.10
N ILE A 22 3.24 6.49 -21.68
CA ILE A 22 2.07 5.62 -21.45
C ILE A 22 2.18 4.84 -20.11
N GLY A 23 3.32 4.95 -19.41
CA GLY A 23 3.52 4.36 -18.09
C GLY A 23 4.19 2.98 -18.11
N ALA A 24 4.94 2.64 -19.15
CA ALA A 24 5.74 1.42 -19.19
C ALA A 24 6.88 1.49 -18.15
N GLN A 25 6.66 0.88 -16.98
CA GLN A 25 7.61 0.87 -15.86
C GLN A 25 8.91 0.10 -16.14
N LEU A 26 8.98 -0.68 -17.23
CA LEU A 26 10.09 -1.59 -17.54
C LEU A 26 11.27 -0.89 -18.25
N ILE A 27 11.08 0.30 -18.83
CA ILE A 27 12.06 1.00 -19.68
C ILE A 27 12.33 2.42 -19.17
N THR A 28 12.38 2.60 -17.85
CA THR A 28 12.87 3.85 -17.27
C THR A 28 14.31 3.63 -16.85
N PRO A 29 15.31 4.33 -17.43
CA PRO A 29 16.69 4.22 -16.98
C PRO A 29 16.75 4.60 -15.50
N THR A 30 17.34 3.71 -14.71
CA THR A 30 17.48 3.78 -13.25
C THR A 30 18.44 4.91 -12.84
N GLN A 31 18.11 6.16 -13.15
CA GLN A 31 18.78 7.32 -12.62
C GLN A 31 18.27 7.53 -11.20
N GLN A 32 19.14 7.25 -10.24
CA GLN A 32 19.09 7.65 -8.83
C GLN A 32 17.67 7.85 -8.28
N ILE A 33 17.09 6.78 -7.76
CA ILE A 33 15.72 6.74 -7.22
C ILE A 33 15.57 7.86 -6.19
N THR A 34 14.89 8.95 -6.58
CA THR A 34 14.46 9.98 -5.62
C THR A 34 13.37 9.37 -4.73
N ALA A 35 13.32 9.74 -3.45
CA ALA A 35 12.37 9.19 -2.48
C ALA A 35 10.90 9.26 -2.95
N GLN A 36 10.58 10.21 -3.85
CA GLN A 36 9.27 10.35 -4.48
C GLN A 36 8.97 9.22 -5.49
N SER A 37 9.94 8.84 -6.33
CA SER A 37 9.82 7.73 -7.29
C SER A 37 9.66 6.39 -6.59
N ALA A 38 10.35 6.18 -5.46
CA ALA A 38 10.14 5.01 -4.61
C ALA A 38 8.71 4.96 -4.06
N ARG A 39 8.11 6.10 -3.66
CA ARG A 39 6.72 6.15 -3.20
C ARG A 39 5.71 5.87 -4.33
N ILE A 40 5.96 6.37 -5.53
CA ILE A 40 5.09 6.12 -6.70
C ILE A 40 5.15 4.65 -7.13
N GLN A 41 6.34 4.07 -7.21
CA GLN A 41 6.52 2.65 -7.55
C GLN A 41 5.92 1.73 -6.47
N ARG A 42 6.06 2.12 -5.19
CA ARG A 42 5.34 1.46 -4.09
C ARG A 42 3.83 1.54 -4.23
N GLY A 43 3.26 2.62 -4.78
CA GLY A 43 1.82 2.74 -5.00
C GLY A 43 1.28 1.68 -5.98
N ALA A 44 2.02 1.39 -7.05
CA ALA A 44 1.67 0.33 -8.00
C ALA A 44 1.76 -1.06 -7.34
N ASP A 45 2.84 -1.35 -6.61
CA ASP A 45 3.01 -2.61 -5.86
C ASP A 45 1.94 -2.78 -4.77
N THR A 46 1.52 -1.68 -4.14
CA THR A 46 0.44 -1.65 -3.14
C THR A 46 -0.88 -2.10 -3.75
N SER A 47 -1.18 -1.72 -4.99
CA SER A 47 -2.43 -2.11 -5.64
C SER A 47 -2.53 -3.63 -5.85
N VAL A 48 -1.42 -4.27 -6.19
CA VAL A 48 -1.31 -5.72 -6.35
C VAL A 48 -1.40 -6.40 -4.98
N MET A 49 -0.62 -5.94 -4.00
CA MET A 49 -0.64 -6.47 -2.63
C MET A 49 -2.04 -6.36 -1.99
N ALA A 50 -2.70 -5.21 -2.12
CA ALA A 50 -4.05 -5.00 -1.61
C ALA A 50 -5.08 -5.91 -2.30
N THR A 51 -4.90 -6.18 -3.60
CA THR A 51 -5.77 -7.10 -4.32
C THR A 51 -5.58 -8.54 -3.85
N ILE A 52 -4.34 -8.97 -3.66
CA ILE A 52 -4.03 -10.29 -3.09
C ILE A 52 -4.62 -10.41 -1.69
N ALA A 53 -4.39 -9.42 -0.82
CA ALA A 53 -4.88 -9.44 0.55
C ALA A 53 -6.41 -9.49 0.62
N ARG A 54 -7.12 -8.70 -0.21
CA ARG A 54 -8.58 -8.79 -0.32
C ARG A 54 -9.06 -10.15 -0.80
N ASN A 55 -8.44 -10.72 -1.82
CA ASN A 55 -8.81 -12.03 -2.36
C ASN A 55 -8.62 -13.13 -1.31
N VAL A 56 -7.50 -13.07 -0.57
CA VAL A 56 -7.23 -14.00 0.52
C VAL A 56 -8.23 -13.81 1.65
N SER A 57 -8.52 -12.57 2.04
CA SER A 57 -9.52 -12.30 3.08
C SER A 57 -10.90 -12.86 2.73
N GLN A 58 -11.34 -12.66 1.49
CA GLN A 58 -12.60 -13.20 1.01
C GLN A 58 -12.59 -14.74 1.00
N ALA A 59 -11.53 -15.37 0.47
CA ALA A 59 -11.42 -16.82 0.44
C ALA A 59 -11.46 -17.45 1.84
N TYR A 60 -10.78 -16.84 2.81
CA TYR A 60 -10.84 -17.30 4.20
C TYR A 60 -12.20 -17.06 4.84
N THR A 61 -12.86 -15.94 4.54
CA THR A 61 -14.22 -15.66 5.01
C THR A 61 -15.20 -16.72 4.52
N ASP A 62 -15.14 -17.07 3.23
CA ASP A 62 -15.98 -18.11 2.63
C ASP A 62 -15.68 -19.50 3.20
N ALA A 63 -14.41 -19.84 3.36
CA ALA A 63 -14.00 -21.11 3.98
C ALA A 63 -14.50 -21.23 5.42
N LEU A 64 -14.38 -20.16 6.21
CA LEU A 64 -14.88 -20.12 7.58
C LEU A 64 -16.41 -20.19 7.64
N ARG A 65 -17.12 -19.57 6.69
CA ARG A 65 -18.58 -19.71 6.55
C ARG A 65 -18.97 -21.16 6.26
N TRP A 66 -18.28 -21.86 5.37
CA TRP A 66 -18.55 -23.28 5.10
C TRP A 66 -18.30 -24.15 6.34
N VAL A 67 -17.24 -23.89 7.08
CA VAL A 67 -16.98 -24.57 8.36
C VAL A 67 -18.10 -24.29 9.37
N ALA A 68 -18.58 -23.06 9.47
CA ALA A 68 -19.70 -22.71 10.34
C ALA A 68 -20.96 -23.53 10.01
N VAL A 69 -21.30 -23.63 8.72
CA VAL A 69 -22.43 -24.46 8.24
C VAL A 69 -22.20 -25.94 8.56
N MET A 70 -20.99 -26.47 8.36
CA MET A 70 -20.66 -27.86 8.73
C MET A 70 -20.79 -28.14 10.24
N LEU A 71 -20.55 -27.14 11.08
CA LEU A 71 -20.73 -27.21 12.53
C LEU A 71 -22.20 -27.01 12.95
N GLY A 72 -23.13 -26.93 12.00
CA GLY A 72 -24.57 -26.76 12.27
C GLY A 72 -24.96 -25.33 12.62
N LYS A 73 -24.11 -24.34 12.33
CA LYS A 73 -24.50 -22.93 12.45
C LYS A 73 -25.41 -22.51 11.29
N PRO A 74 -26.35 -21.59 11.52
CA PRO A 74 -27.17 -21.00 10.46
C PRO A 74 -26.32 -20.41 9.32
N GLU A 75 -26.80 -20.46 8.07
CA GLU A 75 -26.07 -19.93 6.90
C GLU A 75 -25.85 -18.40 6.97
N ASP A 76 -26.70 -17.69 7.70
CA ASP A 76 -26.61 -16.26 7.99
C ASP A 76 -25.64 -15.94 9.13
N THR A 77 -24.87 -16.92 9.62
CA THR A 77 -23.82 -16.66 10.60
C THR A 77 -22.84 -15.63 10.06
N GLU A 78 -22.71 -14.52 10.78
CA GLU A 78 -21.75 -13.47 10.49
C GLU A 78 -20.34 -13.99 10.75
N VAL A 79 -19.53 -14.02 9.70
CA VAL A 79 -18.13 -14.45 9.73
C VAL A 79 -17.35 -13.31 9.09
N GLU A 80 -16.43 -12.75 9.87
CA GLU A 80 -15.59 -11.63 9.43
C GLU A 80 -14.12 -12.04 9.59
N PHE A 81 -13.37 -11.95 8.49
CA PHE A 81 -11.93 -12.17 8.50
C PHE A 81 -11.24 -10.98 7.82
N HIS A 82 -10.39 -10.30 8.58
CA HIS A 82 -9.58 -9.19 8.11
C HIS A 82 -8.11 -9.58 8.06
N LEU A 83 -7.51 -9.47 6.88
CA LEU A 83 -6.06 -9.54 6.75
C LEU A 83 -5.50 -8.13 6.84
N ASN A 84 -4.37 -7.98 7.55
CA ASN A 84 -3.70 -6.69 7.64
C ASN A 84 -3.30 -6.19 6.24
N MET A 85 -3.73 -4.98 5.89
CA MET A 85 -3.43 -4.30 4.63
C MET A 85 -2.52 -3.07 4.81
N ASP A 86 -1.99 -2.86 6.02
CA ASP A 86 -0.95 -1.86 6.27
C ASP A 86 0.40 -2.42 5.82
N PHE A 87 0.67 -2.35 4.51
CA PHE A 87 1.87 -2.91 3.88
C PHE A 87 3.16 -2.17 4.20
N PHE A 88 3.07 -0.95 4.73
CA PHE A 88 4.22 -0.11 5.05
C PHE A 88 4.02 0.56 6.40
N LEU A 89 5.07 0.57 7.23
CA LEU A 89 5.11 1.49 8.36
C LEU A 89 5.14 2.92 7.82
N GLU A 90 4.23 3.74 8.31
CA GLU A 90 4.23 5.17 8.08
C GLU A 90 5.02 5.80 9.22
N PRO A 91 6.33 6.09 9.07
CA PRO A 91 7.16 6.47 10.19
C PRO A 91 6.71 7.82 10.75
N MET A 92 6.39 7.85 12.04
CA MET A 92 6.01 9.09 12.72
C MET A 92 7.28 9.82 13.17
N THR A 93 7.49 11.03 12.64
CA THR A 93 8.65 11.85 13.02
C THR A 93 8.48 12.44 14.41
N ALA A 94 9.58 12.87 15.03
CA ALA A 94 9.54 13.54 16.34
C ALA A 94 8.66 14.82 16.31
N GLN A 95 8.66 15.54 15.19
CA GLN A 95 7.82 16.70 14.95
C GLN A 95 6.33 16.32 14.91
N ASP A 96 5.99 15.23 14.21
CA ASP A 96 4.61 14.73 14.18
C ASP A 96 4.15 14.38 15.60
N ARG A 97 4.98 13.72 16.42
CA ARG A 97 4.63 13.41 17.82
C ARG A 97 4.30 14.66 18.63
N ALA A 98 5.06 15.74 18.43
CA ALA A 98 4.85 17.00 19.13
C ALA A 98 3.55 17.69 18.69
N ALA A 99 3.23 17.67 17.39
CA ALA A 99 1.98 18.20 16.86
C ALA A 99 0.76 17.42 17.40
N TRP A 100 0.82 16.08 17.39
CA TRP A 100 -0.23 15.23 17.95
C TRP A 100 -0.48 15.51 19.44
N MET A 101 0.58 15.69 20.23
CA MET A 101 0.43 16.04 21.65
C MET A 101 -0.20 17.43 21.84
N ALA A 102 0.08 18.38 20.96
CA ALA A 102 -0.56 19.69 21.00
C ALA A 102 -2.07 19.59 20.73
N ASP A 103 -2.48 18.80 19.73
CA ASP A 103 -3.89 18.59 19.38
C ASP A 103 -4.67 17.87 20.49
N ILE A 104 -4.03 16.91 21.16
CA ILE A 104 -4.60 16.21 22.32
C ILE A 104 -4.78 17.17 23.49
N ASN A 105 -3.76 17.97 23.81
CA ASN A 105 -3.83 18.95 24.90
C ASN A 105 -4.87 20.05 24.62
N ALA A 106 -5.08 20.39 23.34
CA ALA A 106 -6.14 21.31 22.90
C ALA A 106 -7.54 20.67 22.92
N GLY A 107 -7.64 19.36 23.13
CA GLY A 107 -8.90 18.62 23.22
C GLY A 107 -9.52 18.28 21.86
N PHE A 108 -8.77 18.41 20.76
CA PHE A 108 -9.27 18.06 19.42
C PHE A 108 -9.24 16.55 19.13
N LEU A 109 -8.34 15.82 19.80
CA LEU A 109 -8.16 14.38 19.60
C LEU A 109 -8.06 13.63 20.93
N PRO A 110 -8.65 12.43 21.03
CA PRO A 110 -8.47 11.57 22.19
C PRO A 110 -7.08 10.92 22.18
N VAL A 111 -6.53 10.64 23.36
CA VAL A 111 -5.22 9.96 23.53
C VAL A 111 -5.22 8.58 22.87
N THR A 112 -6.37 7.90 22.81
CA THR A 112 -6.51 6.60 22.15
C THR A 112 -6.17 6.64 20.66
N ALA A 113 -6.49 7.74 19.97
CA ALA A 113 -6.14 7.94 18.56
C ALA A 113 -4.63 8.06 18.37
N TYR A 114 -3.92 8.67 19.33
CA TYR A 114 -2.47 8.78 19.30
C TYR A 114 -1.77 7.43 19.47
N TYR A 115 -2.27 6.56 20.36
CA TYR A 115 -1.74 5.20 20.47
C TYR A 115 -1.99 4.38 19.21
N ALA A 116 -3.15 4.52 18.56
CA ALA A 116 -3.41 3.88 17.27
C ALA A 116 -2.42 4.36 16.19
N ALA A 117 -2.15 5.66 16.13
CA ALA A 117 -1.16 6.24 15.21
C ALA A 117 0.26 5.72 15.49
N LEU A 118 0.66 5.63 16.77
CA LEU A 118 1.96 5.08 17.17
C LEU A 118 2.12 3.61 16.78
N ARG A 119 1.06 2.79 16.88
CA ARG A 119 1.07 1.39 16.43
C ARG A 119 1.22 1.28 14.92
N ARG A 120 0.47 2.08 14.16
CA ARG A 120 0.59 2.12 12.69
C ARG A 120 1.97 2.60 12.23
N ALA A 121 2.59 3.49 13.01
CA ALA A 121 3.97 3.92 12.80
C ALA A 121 5.03 2.92 13.28
N GLY A 122 4.62 1.80 13.89
CA GLY A 122 5.48 0.77 14.47
C GLY A 122 6.40 1.27 15.58
N VAL A 123 6.00 2.34 16.27
CA VAL A 123 6.76 2.92 17.39
C VAL A 123 6.46 2.19 18.71
N THR A 124 5.32 1.49 18.79
CA THR A 124 4.93 0.74 19.98
C THR A 124 3.94 -0.38 19.63
N ASP A 125 4.03 -1.50 20.34
CA ASP A 125 3.06 -2.61 20.30
C ASP A 125 2.11 -2.60 21.51
N TRP A 126 2.19 -1.57 22.35
CA TRP A 126 1.44 -1.53 23.60
C TRP A 126 -0.08 -1.46 23.36
N THR A 127 -0.85 -2.32 24.00
CA THR A 127 -2.32 -2.32 23.99
C THR A 127 -2.84 -2.13 25.42
N ASP A 128 -3.95 -1.40 25.58
CA ASP A 128 -4.73 -1.38 26.82
C ASP A 128 -5.33 -2.79 27.00
N ALA A 129 -4.58 -3.70 27.63
CA ALA A 129 -5.07 -5.01 28.07
C ALA A 129 -5.73 -4.88 29.44
#